data_AF-A0A1M5CGL8-F1
#
_entry.id   AF-A0A1M5CGL8-F1
#
_cell.length_a   1.000
_cell.length_b   1.000
_cell.length_c   1.000
_cell.angle_alpha   90.00
_cell.angle_beta   90.00
_cell.angle_gamma   90.00
#
_symmetry.space_group_name_H-M   'P 1'
#
loop_
_entity.id
_entity.type
_entity.pdbx_description
1 polymer ?
#
loop_
_entity_poly.entity_id
_entity_poly.type
_entity_poly.pdbx_seq_one_letter_code
_entity_poly.pdbx_strand_id
1 'polypeptide(L)'
;MTMKKKFLLLIGIFHLGITYAQVGINTDTPEAMLHIKSGESTATTNALNIVNSDNTGIFTVRNDGYIITSGVHNAVSPLDLRDGIDNSIIGIGQSSQTAATANEGAIKYETKLLYCSDGTDWHQLASNPIKAYVIADVLNPVQQFSHNVESEISDWNLTTDLTNSFNTTTGEFTAPRSGIYTFSLVLTLSDDKITQFSSFNVYWRMFSSVIKCTSSFNTTSTKSLPVSVLCTGSFAMNTNEVLKASVLQTFGGNRSLKSGGYNNLTIIEN
;
A
#
# COMPACT_ATOMS: atom_id res chain seq x y z
N MET A 1 30.70 81.86 -12.82
CA MET A 1 30.04 80.81 -13.65
C MET A 1 30.61 79.41 -13.34
N THR A 2 30.66 79.01 -12.06
CA THR A 2 31.49 77.88 -11.60
C THR A 2 30.70 76.74 -10.93
N MET A 3 29.41 76.94 -10.61
CA MET A 3 28.56 75.90 -10.00
C MET A 3 28.05 74.82 -10.98
N LYS A 4 27.88 75.15 -12.27
CA LYS A 4 27.28 74.22 -13.25
C LYS A 4 28.11 72.95 -13.51
N LYS A 5 29.44 73.03 -13.46
CA LYS A 5 30.33 71.88 -13.74
C LYS A 5 30.40 70.90 -12.56
N LYS A 6 30.34 71.39 -11.32
CA LYS A 6 30.36 70.55 -10.10
C LYS A 6 29.07 69.77 -9.90
N PHE A 7 27.93 70.36 -10.27
CA PHE A 7 26.63 69.69 -10.21
C PHE A 7 26.50 68.55 -11.25
N LEU A 8 27.04 68.76 -12.46
CA LEU A 8 27.10 67.72 -13.50
C LEU A 8 27.94 66.51 -13.06
N LEU A 9 29.06 66.75 -12.36
CA LEU A 9 29.92 65.71 -11.81
C LEU A 9 29.19 64.88 -10.73
N LEU A 10 28.44 65.54 -9.85
CA LEU A 10 27.61 64.88 -8.84
C LEU A 10 26.51 64.01 -9.47
N ILE A 11 25.84 64.50 -10.53
CA ILE A 11 24.87 63.68 -11.28
C ILE A 11 25.56 62.46 -11.89
N GLY A 12 26.73 62.60 -12.51
CA GLY A 12 27.47 61.49 -13.10
C GLY A 12 27.91 60.43 -12.07
N ILE A 13 28.41 60.85 -10.91
CA ILE A 13 28.85 59.93 -9.84
C ILE A 13 27.65 59.21 -9.21
N PHE A 14 26.53 59.90 -9.00
CA PHE A 14 25.31 59.28 -8.47
C PHE A 14 24.62 58.37 -9.50
N HIS A 15 24.76 58.57 -10.81
CA HIS A 15 24.13 57.68 -11.82
C HIS A 15 24.88 56.36 -12.03
N LEU A 16 26.19 56.32 -11.79
CA LEU A 16 27.01 55.11 -11.98
C LEU A 16 26.93 54.12 -10.81
N GLY A 17 26.42 54.54 -9.65
CA GLY A 17 26.36 53.73 -8.43
C GLY A 17 25.03 53.02 -8.14
N ILE A 18 24.00 53.22 -8.97
CA ILE A 18 22.64 52.69 -8.72
C ILE A 18 22.14 51.77 -9.85
N THR A 19 22.98 51.45 -10.83
CA THR A 19 22.63 50.48 -11.87
C THR A 19 23.03 49.09 -11.40
N TYR A 20 22.04 48.30 -11.00
CA TYR A 20 22.23 46.85 -10.86
C TYR A 20 22.67 46.30 -12.23
N ALA A 21 23.79 45.60 -12.28
CA ALA A 21 24.22 44.91 -13.48
C ALA A 21 23.29 43.71 -13.73
N GLN A 22 22.25 43.94 -14.52
CA GLN A 22 21.36 42.90 -15.04
C GLN A 22 21.86 42.48 -16.42
N VAL A 23 22.00 41.16 -16.62
CA VAL A 23 22.46 40.60 -17.90
C VAL A 23 21.25 40.05 -18.65
N GLY A 24 20.76 40.83 -19.60
CA GLY A 24 19.81 40.36 -20.61
C GLY A 24 20.57 39.75 -21.78
N ILE A 25 20.29 38.48 -22.12
CA ILE A 25 20.69 37.89 -23.38
C ILE A 25 19.46 37.88 -24.28
N ASN A 26 19.52 38.63 -25.38
CA ASN A 26 18.43 38.79 -26.34
C ASN A 26 17.16 39.49 -25.77
N THR A 27 17.35 40.42 -24.82
CA THR A 27 16.27 41.28 -24.29
C THR A 27 16.83 42.61 -23.76
N ASP A 28 16.21 43.73 -24.16
CA ASP A 28 16.61 45.09 -23.73
C ASP A 28 15.96 45.50 -22.40
N THR A 29 15.01 44.69 -21.91
CA THR A 29 14.30 44.89 -20.64
C THR A 29 14.38 43.62 -19.79
N PRO A 30 15.57 43.29 -19.24
CA PRO A 30 15.69 42.15 -18.33
C PRO A 30 14.82 42.36 -17.08
N GLU A 31 14.11 41.30 -16.68
CA GLU A 31 13.19 41.32 -15.53
C GLU A 31 13.78 40.55 -14.33
N ALA A 32 14.95 39.94 -14.53
CA ALA A 32 15.70 39.17 -13.56
C ALA A 32 17.20 39.43 -13.76
N MET A 33 18.03 39.07 -12.76
CA MET A 33 19.49 39.24 -12.84
C MET A 33 20.12 38.56 -14.08
N LEU A 34 19.56 37.42 -14.49
CA LEU A 34 19.82 36.75 -15.76
C LEU A 34 18.48 36.52 -16.45
N HIS A 35 18.25 37.20 -17.58
CA HIS A 35 17.06 37.00 -18.42
C HIS A 35 17.53 36.50 -19.79
N ILE A 36 17.27 35.22 -20.08
CA ILE A 36 17.49 34.62 -21.39
C ILE A 36 16.12 34.54 -22.07
N LYS A 37 15.95 35.30 -23.15
CA LYS A 37 14.72 35.28 -23.94
C LYS A 37 14.98 34.60 -25.27
N SER A 38 14.20 33.57 -25.58
CA SER A 38 14.28 32.94 -26.90
C SER A 38 13.85 33.89 -28.01
N GLY A 39 14.48 33.78 -29.18
CA GLY A 39 14.07 34.53 -30.37
C GLY A 39 12.80 33.99 -31.04
N GLU A 40 12.42 32.74 -30.73
CA GLU A 40 11.28 32.03 -31.31
C GLU A 40 10.50 31.27 -30.21
N SER A 41 9.35 30.70 -30.57
CA SER A 41 8.50 29.85 -29.73
C SER A 41 8.27 28.46 -30.36
N THR A 42 9.24 27.95 -31.12
CA THR A 42 9.15 26.70 -31.90
C THR A 42 9.70 25.49 -31.14
N ALA A 43 9.22 24.29 -31.45
CA ALA A 43 9.68 23.03 -30.84
C ALA A 43 11.04 22.53 -31.38
N THR A 44 11.71 23.30 -32.25
CA THR A 44 12.97 22.92 -32.90
C THR A 44 14.17 23.71 -32.37
N THR A 45 13.94 24.67 -31.49
CA THR A 45 14.95 25.61 -30.99
C THR A 45 14.91 25.71 -29.46
N ASN A 46 16.05 26.07 -28.86
CA ASN A 46 16.24 26.05 -27.42
C ASN A 46 16.44 27.45 -26.85
N ALA A 47 15.84 27.71 -25.69
CA ALA A 47 16.02 28.94 -24.92
C ALA A 47 17.30 28.84 -24.07
N LEU A 48 17.55 27.64 -23.54
CA LEU A 48 18.76 27.29 -22.80
C LEU A 48 19.18 25.87 -23.17
N ASN A 49 20.47 25.69 -23.46
CA ASN A 49 21.03 24.37 -23.73
C ASN A 49 22.34 24.21 -22.97
N ILE A 50 22.35 23.31 -21.98
CA ILE A 50 23.55 22.94 -21.23
C ILE A 50 24.04 21.63 -21.82
N VAL A 51 25.28 21.62 -22.33
CA VAL A 51 25.91 20.45 -22.95
C VAL A 51 27.13 20.00 -22.15
N ASN A 52 27.48 18.71 -22.23
CA ASN A 52 28.73 18.18 -21.69
C ASN A 52 29.91 18.49 -22.63
N SER A 53 31.12 18.02 -22.27
CA SER A 53 32.34 18.17 -23.09
C SER A 53 32.25 17.55 -24.48
N ASP A 54 31.31 16.62 -24.68
CA ASP A 54 31.09 15.90 -25.93
C ASP A 54 29.94 16.52 -26.75
N ASN A 55 29.50 17.73 -26.41
CA ASN A 55 28.35 18.43 -27.00
C ASN A 55 27.00 17.70 -26.86
N THR A 56 26.89 16.75 -25.93
CA THR A 56 25.62 16.09 -25.61
C THR A 56 24.81 16.96 -24.65
N GLY A 57 23.54 17.21 -24.96
CA GLY A 57 22.62 17.93 -24.08
C GLY A 57 22.45 17.22 -22.74
N ILE A 58 22.65 17.95 -21.64
CA ILE A 58 22.44 17.50 -20.25
C ILE A 58 21.09 18.02 -19.76
N PHE A 59 20.82 19.31 -20.00
CA PHE A 59 19.62 20.01 -19.57
C PHE A 59 19.25 21.04 -20.63
N THR A 60 18.05 20.90 -21.19
CA THR A 60 17.58 21.76 -22.27
C THR A 60 16.21 22.30 -21.93
N VAL A 61 16.07 23.63 -22.05
CA VAL A 61 14.79 24.32 -22.03
C VAL A 61 14.46 24.73 -23.45
N ARG A 62 13.41 24.14 -24.01
CA ARG A 62 12.94 24.40 -25.37
C ARG A 62 12.12 25.67 -25.44
N ASN A 63 12.08 26.30 -26.60
CA ASN A 63 11.37 27.57 -26.83
C ASN A 63 9.85 27.48 -26.64
N ASP A 64 9.28 26.28 -26.66
CA ASP A 64 7.86 26.01 -26.39
C ASP A 64 7.57 25.59 -24.92
N GLY A 65 8.56 25.69 -24.04
CA GLY A 65 8.40 25.49 -22.59
C GLY A 65 8.69 24.08 -22.07
N TYR A 66 9.14 23.16 -22.93
CA TYR A 66 9.51 21.81 -22.50
C TYR A 66 10.91 21.79 -21.87
N ILE A 67 11.05 21.11 -20.74
CA ILE A 67 12.30 20.81 -20.04
C ILE A 67 12.61 19.34 -20.26
N ILE A 68 13.76 19.08 -20.86
CA ILE A 68 14.21 17.73 -21.20
C ILE A 68 15.64 17.50 -20.72
N THR A 69 15.94 16.25 -20.38
CA THR A 69 17.29 15.81 -20.03
C THR A 69 17.95 15.06 -21.18
N SER A 70 19.23 14.72 -20.98
CA SER A 70 19.96 13.87 -21.92
C SER A 70 19.15 12.63 -22.35
N GLY A 71 19.16 12.32 -23.63
CA GLY A 71 18.51 11.13 -24.20
C GLY A 71 17.02 11.26 -24.52
N VAL A 72 16.35 12.36 -24.16
CA VAL A 72 14.92 12.57 -24.47
C VAL A 72 14.74 13.15 -25.87
N HIS A 73 14.24 12.33 -26.81
CA HIS A 73 14.14 12.71 -28.23
C HIS A 73 12.73 13.16 -28.65
N ASN A 74 11.67 12.74 -27.94
CA ASN A 74 10.28 13.05 -28.26
C ASN A 74 9.47 13.33 -26.99
N ALA A 75 9.71 14.50 -26.38
CA ALA A 75 9.01 14.87 -25.16
C ALA A 75 7.50 15.07 -25.44
N VAL A 76 6.66 14.38 -24.68
CA VAL A 76 5.18 14.52 -24.74
C VAL A 76 4.60 15.13 -23.47
N SER A 77 5.46 15.59 -22.57
CA SER A 77 5.09 16.28 -21.34
C SER A 77 6.05 17.44 -21.08
N PRO A 78 5.59 18.57 -20.50
CA PRO A 78 6.44 19.75 -20.30
C PRO A 78 7.69 19.50 -19.46
N LEU A 79 7.66 18.56 -18.51
CA LEU A 79 8.86 17.98 -17.91
C LEU A 79 8.89 16.52 -18.34
N ASP A 80 9.82 16.16 -19.23
CA ASP A 80 9.97 14.79 -19.70
C ASP A 80 11.39 14.33 -19.47
N LEU A 81 11.52 13.30 -18.65
CA LEU A 81 12.81 12.68 -18.36
C LEU A 81 12.99 11.38 -19.16
N ARG A 82 11.95 10.86 -19.83
CA ARG A 82 11.98 9.51 -20.43
C ARG A 82 12.89 9.49 -21.66
N ASP A 83 14.06 8.89 -21.50
CA ASP A 83 15.07 8.71 -22.54
C ASP A 83 14.87 7.43 -23.38
N GLY A 84 14.00 6.53 -22.90
CA GLY A 84 13.74 5.23 -23.52
C GLY A 84 14.79 4.16 -23.24
N ILE A 85 15.75 4.43 -22.34
CA ILE A 85 16.83 3.50 -21.98
C ILE A 85 16.76 3.18 -20.48
N ASP A 86 16.98 4.17 -19.61
CA ASP A 86 17.28 3.93 -18.18
C ASP A 86 16.14 4.28 -17.21
N ASN A 87 14.90 4.41 -17.70
CA ASN A 87 13.72 4.75 -16.89
C ASN A 87 13.99 5.93 -15.95
N SER A 88 14.25 7.11 -16.51
CA SER A 88 14.58 8.29 -15.72
C SER A 88 13.60 8.53 -14.57
N ILE A 89 14.18 8.71 -13.38
CA ILE A 89 13.46 8.86 -12.12
C ILE A 89 13.40 10.33 -11.68
N ILE A 90 12.27 10.73 -11.09
CA ILE A 90 12.20 11.94 -10.25
C ILE A 90 12.40 11.48 -8.81
N GLY A 91 13.51 11.90 -8.18
CA GLY A 91 13.69 11.72 -6.75
C GLY A 91 12.79 12.70 -5.98
N ILE A 92 11.87 12.18 -5.15
CA ILE A 92 11.04 12.99 -4.26
C ILE A 92 11.49 12.74 -2.82
N GLY A 93 12.02 13.79 -2.18
CA GLY A 93 12.48 13.75 -0.78
C GLY A 93 11.33 13.82 0.23
N GLN A 94 11.67 13.58 1.49
CA GLN A 94 10.74 13.82 2.61
C GLN A 94 10.38 15.31 2.69
N SER A 95 9.11 15.64 2.91
CA SER A 95 8.66 17.03 3.10
C SER A 95 7.66 17.14 4.25
N SER A 96 7.89 18.11 5.14
CA SER A 96 6.99 18.47 6.23
C SER A 96 6.07 19.65 5.89
N GLN A 97 6.01 20.05 4.62
CA GLN A 97 5.19 21.18 4.18
C GLN A 97 3.69 20.85 4.30
N THR A 98 2.88 21.83 4.72
CA THR A 98 1.43 21.68 4.75
C THR A 98 0.85 21.74 3.33
N ALA A 99 -0.27 21.05 3.12
CA ALA A 99 -1.00 21.05 1.86
C ALA A 99 -1.37 22.48 1.41
N ALA A 100 -1.85 23.31 2.34
CA ALA A 100 -2.15 24.72 2.08
C ALA A 100 -0.96 25.54 1.56
N THR A 101 0.27 25.25 1.99
CA THR A 101 1.46 25.96 1.48
C THR A 101 1.94 25.38 0.15
N ALA A 102 1.74 24.07 -0.07
CA ALA A 102 2.14 23.39 -1.30
C ALA A 102 1.16 23.66 -2.47
N ASN A 103 -0.10 23.99 -2.15
CA ASN A 103 -1.24 24.12 -3.06
C ASN A 103 -1.69 22.80 -3.71
N GLU A 104 -2.87 22.85 -4.32
CA GLU A 104 -3.48 21.71 -5.02
C GLU A 104 -2.56 21.15 -6.11
N GLY A 105 -2.50 19.81 -6.21
CA GLY A 105 -1.71 19.09 -7.20
C GLY A 105 -0.24 18.88 -6.81
N ALA A 106 0.21 19.42 -5.68
CA ALA A 106 1.55 19.11 -5.17
C ALA A 106 1.67 17.64 -4.78
N ILE A 107 2.83 17.04 -5.07
CA ILE A 107 3.17 15.67 -4.68
C ILE A 107 4.27 15.71 -3.62
N LYS A 108 4.13 14.91 -2.56
CA LYS A 108 5.21 14.68 -1.60
C LYS A 108 5.43 13.20 -1.34
N TYR A 109 6.61 12.90 -0.84
CA TYR A 109 6.93 11.63 -0.22
C TYR A 109 7.05 11.86 1.30
N GLU A 110 6.36 11.08 2.10
CA GLU A 110 6.42 11.14 3.56
C GLU A 110 6.24 9.72 4.11
N THR A 111 6.98 9.32 5.14
CA THR A 111 6.81 8.03 5.83
C THR A 111 6.72 6.78 4.93
N LYS A 112 7.47 6.79 3.81
CA LYS A 112 7.49 5.74 2.77
C LYS A 112 6.26 5.66 1.87
N LEU A 113 5.43 6.70 1.85
CA LEU A 113 4.22 6.79 1.06
C LEU A 113 4.22 8.07 0.20
N LEU A 114 3.56 8.00 -0.94
CA LEU A 114 3.31 9.17 -1.78
C LEU A 114 1.98 9.80 -1.40
N TYR A 115 1.95 11.13 -1.40
CA TYR A 115 0.76 11.92 -1.13
C TYR A 115 0.56 12.97 -2.23
N CYS A 116 -0.70 13.31 -2.50
CA CYS A 116 -1.12 14.43 -3.33
C CYS A 116 -1.89 15.43 -2.47
N SER A 117 -1.65 16.72 -2.66
CA SER A 117 -2.37 17.78 -1.97
C SER A 117 -3.62 18.20 -2.75
N ASP A 118 -4.71 18.45 -2.04
CA ASP A 118 -5.91 19.13 -2.58
C ASP A 118 -5.94 20.64 -2.24
N GLY A 119 -4.82 21.20 -1.76
CA GLY A 119 -4.71 22.57 -1.28
C GLY A 119 -5.17 22.80 0.16
N THR A 120 -5.74 21.79 0.84
CA THR A 120 -6.10 21.87 2.26
C THR A 120 -5.45 20.74 3.06
N ASP A 121 -5.53 19.51 2.55
CA ASP A 121 -5.06 18.27 3.16
C ASP A 121 -4.13 17.46 2.23
N TRP A 122 -3.46 16.48 2.82
CA TRP A 122 -2.62 15.51 2.11
C TRP A 122 -3.34 14.18 2.00
N HIS A 123 -3.57 13.72 0.78
CA HIS A 123 -4.19 12.43 0.48
C HIS A 123 -3.14 11.44 0.04
N GLN A 124 -3.10 10.28 0.69
CA GLN A 124 -2.21 9.21 0.26
C GLN A 124 -2.62 8.74 -1.14
N LEU A 125 -1.67 8.73 -2.07
CA LEU A 125 -1.86 8.10 -3.38
C LEU A 125 -1.82 6.60 -3.15
N ALA A 126 -3.00 5.97 -3.27
CA ALA A 126 -3.24 4.60 -2.86
C ALA A 126 -2.20 3.62 -3.42
N SER A 127 -1.49 2.92 -2.53
CA SER A 127 -0.93 1.61 -2.88
C SER A 127 -2.10 0.63 -2.88
N ASN A 128 -2.23 -0.26 -3.85
CA ASN A 128 -3.11 -1.42 -3.74
C ASN A 128 -2.36 -2.50 -2.93
N PRO A 129 -2.53 -2.59 -1.61
CA PRO A 129 -1.76 -3.55 -0.84
C PRO A 129 -2.23 -4.97 -1.19
N ILE A 130 -1.32 -5.95 -1.07
CA ILE A 130 -1.70 -7.36 -1.21
C ILE A 130 -2.67 -7.70 -0.07
N LYS A 131 -3.90 -8.07 -0.43
CA LYS A 131 -4.95 -8.49 0.51
C LYS A 131 -4.63 -9.85 1.13
N ALA A 132 -4.97 -10.03 2.40
CA ALA A 132 -4.81 -11.30 3.08
C ALA A 132 -5.67 -12.38 2.41
N TYR A 133 -5.05 -13.50 2.09
CA TYR A 133 -5.70 -14.66 1.50
C TYR A 133 -4.99 -15.90 2.02
N VAL A 134 -5.65 -16.59 2.95
CA VAL A 134 -5.12 -17.77 3.64
C VAL A 134 -5.90 -18.99 3.19
N ILE A 135 -5.18 -20.02 2.76
CA ILE A 135 -5.70 -21.38 2.62
C ILE A 135 -4.81 -22.30 3.44
N ALA A 136 -5.43 -23.03 4.37
CA ALA A 136 -4.76 -24.04 5.16
C ALA A 136 -5.66 -25.27 5.34
N ASP A 137 -5.06 -26.42 5.59
CA ASP A 137 -5.75 -27.66 5.91
C ASP A 137 -5.13 -28.31 7.14
N VAL A 138 -5.87 -29.20 7.79
CA VAL A 138 -5.35 -30.01 8.90
C VAL A 138 -5.57 -31.48 8.61
N LEU A 139 -4.48 -32.18 8.35
CA LEU A 139 -4.50 -33.57 7.89
C LEU A 139 -4.03 -34.57 8.96
N ASN A 140 -3.65 -34.11 10.16
CA ASN A 140 -3.18 -34.98 11.23
C ASN A 140 -4.36 -35.75 11.88
N PRO A 141 -4.58 -37.04 11.54
CA PRO A 141 -5.74 -37.78 12.04
C PRO A 141 -5.59 -38.19 13.51
N VAL A 142 -4.43 -37.90 14.13
CA VAL A 142 -4.13 -38.19 15.52
C VAL A 142 -4.60 -37.06 16.45
N GLN A 143 -4.80 -35.85 15.93
CA GLN A 143 -5.30 -34.74 16.74
C GLN A 143 -6.69 -35.09 17.28
N GLN A 144 -6.79 -35.15 18.61
CA GLN A 144 -7.97 -35.64 19.33
C GLN A 144 -8.61 -34.52 20.16
N PHE A 145 -9.92 -34.44 20.10
CA PHE A 145 -10.75 -33.50 20.83
C PHE A 145 -11.54 -34.23 21.91
N SER A 146 -11.34 -33.80 23.15
CA SER A 146 -11.94 -34.44 24.32
C SER A 146 -13.44 -34.18 24.40
N HIS A 147 -14.17 -35.14 24.96
CA HIS A 147 -15.60 -34.99 25.19
C HIS A 147 -15.88 -33.78 26.09
N ASN A 148 -16.77 -32.90 25.64
CA ASN A 148 -17.27 -31.75 26.40
C ASN A 148 -16.16 -30.78 26.86
N VAL A 149 -15.06 -30.69 26.10
CA VAL A 149 -13.97 -29.73 26.32
C VAL A 149 -13.74 -28.93 25.05
N GLU A 150 -13.75 -27.60 25.16
CA GLU A 150 -13.37 -26.73 24.05
C GLU A 150 -11.87 -26.83 23.82
N SER A 151 -11.46 -27.15 22.60
CA SER A 151 -10.06 -27.42 22.23
C SER A 151 -9.69 -26.62 20.99
N GLU A 152 -8.45 -26.15 20.93
CA GLU A 152 -7.92 -25.47 19.75
C GLU A 152 -7.45 -26.48 18.69
N ILE A 153 -7.39 -26.03 17.44
CA ILE A 153 -6.86 -26.81 16.32
C ILE A 153 -5.44 -26.32 16.06
N SER A 154 -4.47 -27.22 16.22
CA SER A 154 -3.05 -27.00 15.94
C SER A 154 -2.58 -27.72 14.68
N ASP A 155 -1.33 -27.48 14.31
CA ASP A 155 -0.60 -28.24 13.28
C ASP A 155 -1.24 -28.18 11.89
N TRP A 156 -1.54 -26.95 11.47
CA TRP A 156 -2.07 -26.64 10.16
C TRP A 156 -0.98 -26.78 9.09
N ASN A 157 -1.37 -27.32 7.95
CA ASN A 157 -0.58 -27.30 6.74
C ASN A 157 -1.02 -26.11 5.87
N LEU A 158 -0.07 -25.25 5.50
CA LEU A 158 -0.35 -24.01 4.79
C LEU A 158 -0.22 -24.22 3.29
N THR A 159 -1.24 -23.84 2.53
CA THR A 159 -1.21 -23.82 1.06
C THR A 159 -0.85 -22.44 0.54
N THR A 160 -1.48 -21.40 1.08
CA THR A 160 -1.29 -20.00 0.64
C THR A 160 -1.40 -19.04 1.82
N ASP A 161 -0.47 -18.09 1.93
CA ASP A 161 -0.58 -16.86 2.73
C ASP A 161 0.48 -15.85 2.27
N LEU A 162 0.10 -14.92 1.39
CA LEU A 162 1.04 -13.93 0.85
C LEU A 162 1.37 -12.79 1.84
N THR A 163 0.65 -12.75 2.96
CA THR A 163 0.75 -11.68 3.97
C THR A 163 1.50 -12.12 5.23
N ASN A 164 1.85 -13.41 5.34
CA ASN A 164 2.40 -14.02 6.55
C ASN A 164 1.56 -13.71 7.80
N SER A 165 0.23 -13.77 7.64
CA SER A 165 -0.77 -13.47 8.66
C SER A 165 -1.24 -14.70 9.44
N PHE A 166 -0.89 -15.93 9.03
CA PHE A 166 -1.38 -17.16 9.66
C PHE A 166 -0.26 -17.97 10.33
N ASN A 167 -0.40 -18.25 11.63
CA ASN A 167 0.49 -19.14 12.37
C ASN A 167 0.03 -20.59 12.25
N THR A 168 0.81 -21.40 11.54
CA THR A 168 0.50 -22.81 11.28
C THR A 168 0.53 -23.71 12.50
N THR A 169 1.31 -23.34 13.52
CA THR A 169 1.41 -24.13 14.76
C THR A 169 0.18 -23.91 15.64
N THR A 170 -0.27 -22.66 15.78
CA THR A 170 -1.36 -22.29 16.71
C THR A 170 -2.72 -22.13 16.05
N GLY A 171 -2.78 -21.98 14.72
CA GLY A 171 -4.03 -21.68 14.00
C GLY A 171 -4.52 -20.24 14.14
N GLU A 172 -3.64 -19.34 14.59
CA GLU A 172 -3.97 -17.92 14.79
C GLU A 172 -3.76 -17.12 13.51
N PHE A 173 -4.81 -16.41 13.10
CA PHE A 173 -4.74 -15.39 12.07
C PHE A 173 -4.59 -14.01 12.70
N THR A 174 -3.63 -13.21 12.25
CA THR A 174 -3.41 -11.82 12.67
C THR A 174 -3.71 -10.88 11.52
N ALA A 175 -4.69 -10.00 11.68
CA ALA A 175 -5.12 -9.08 10.62
C ALA A 175 -3.98 -8.12 10.22
N PRO A 176 -3.46 -8.16 8.97
CA PRO A 176 -2.36 -7.29 8.54
C PRO A 176 -2.77 -5.81 8.42
N ARG A 177 -4.07 -5.53 8.35
CA ARG A 177 -4.64 -4.18 8.35
C ARG A 177 -6.09 -4.17 8.82
N SER A 178 -6.63 -3.00 9.15
CA SER A 178 -8.05 -2.88 9.46
C SER A 178 -8.91 -3.17 8.22
N GLY A 179 -9.92 -4.02 8.36
CA GLY A 179 -10.75 -4.45 7.24
C GLY A 179 -11.82 -5.48 7.64
N ILE A 180 -12.57 -5.96 6.64
CA ILE A 180 -13.55 -7.03 6.82
C ILE A 180 -12.93 -8.34 6.37
N TYR A 181 -12.84 -9.31 7.27
CA TYR A 181 -12.27 -10.61 7.01
C TYR A 181 -13.39 -11.65 6.99
N THR A 182 -13.52 -12.38 5.89
CA THR A 182 -14.43 -13.52 5.76
C THR A 182 -13.65 -14.80 5.96
N PHE A 183 -14.19 -15.70 6.78
CA PHE A 183 -13.60 -16.99 7.06
C PHE A 183 -14.55 -18.13 6.72
N SER A 184 -13.99 -19.29 6.43
CA SER A 184 -14.68 -20.55 6.23
C SER A 184 -13.85 -21.68 6.82
N LEU A 185 -14.46 -22.50 7.66
CA LEU A 185 -13.85 -23.70 8.22
C LEU A 185 -14.81 -24.86 8.06
N VAL A 186 -14.37 -25.91 7.37
CA VAL A 186 -15.02 -27.21 7.42
C VAL A 186 -14.15 -28.15 8.25
N LEU A 187 -14.75 -28.88 9.17
CA LEU A 187 -14.10 -29.94 9.93
C LEU A 187 -14.95 -31.19 9.92
N THR A 188 -14.28 -32.33 9.86
CA THR A 188 -14.88 -33.66 9.91
C THR A 188 -14.14 -34.52 10.93
N LEU A 189 -14.89 -35.07 11.90
CA LEU A 189 -14.36 -35.97 12.91
C LEU A 189 -14.51 -37.43 12.50
N SER A 190 -13.69 -38.29 13.11
CA SER A 190 -13.60 -39.73 12.91
C SER A 190 -14.93 -40.46 13.11
N ASP A 191 -15.11 -41.58 12.41
CA ASP A 191 -16.35 -42.36 12.43
C ASP A 191 -16.52 -43.11 13.75
N ASP A 192 -17.62 -42.84 14.45
CA ASP A 192 -18.00 -43.58 15.65
C ASP A 192 -19.50 -43.35 15.95
N LYS A 193 -20.02 -43.99 16.99
CA LYS A 193 -21.41 -43.84 17.43
C LYS A 193 -21.66 -42.41 17.92
N ILE A 194 -22.83 -41.89 17.61
CA ILE A 194 -23.28 -40.56 18.04
C ILE A 194 -24.26 -40.76 19.18
N THR A 195 -24.03 -40.11 20.32
CA THR A 195 -24.99 -40.11 21.43
C THR A 195 -26.16 -39.16 21.14
N GLN A 196 -27.35 -39.47 21.63
CA GLN A 196 -28.49 -38.54 21.57
C GLN A 196 -28.17 -37.19 22.24
N PHE A 197 -28.86 -36.14 21.79
CA PHE A 197 -28.70 -34.76 22.29
C PHE A 197 -27.25 -34.28 22.30
N SER A 198 -26.49 -34.64 21.27
CA SER A 198 -25.10 -34.24 21.11
C SER A 198 -24.95 -33.17 20.02
N SER A 199 -23.78 -32.53 20.00
CA SER A 199 -23.46 -31.47 19.05
C SER A 199 -21.97 -31.46 18.71
N PHE A 200 -21.67 -30.97 17.51
CA PHE A 200 -20.34 -30.53 17.11
C PHE A 200 -20.38 -29.03 16.85
N ASN A 201 -19.59 -28.28 17.61
CA ASN A 201 -19.55 -26.83 17.59
C ASN A 201 -18.16 -26.39 17.12
N VAL A 202 -18.14 -25.42 16.21
CA VAL A 202 -16.95 -24.62 15.89
C VAL A 202 -17.20 -23.20 16.36
N TYR A 203 -16.21 -22.64 17.05
CA TYR A 203 -16.20 -21.25 17.48
C TYR A 203 -15.08 -20.53 16.75
N TRP A 204 -15.42 -19.38 16.17
CA TRP A 204 -14.47 -18.40 15.70
C TRP A 204 -14.46 -17.25 16.69
N ARG A 205 -13.30 -17.00 17.30
CA ARG A 205 -13.15 -16.03 18.38
C ARG A 205 -12.19 -14.92 17.97
N MET A 206 -12.66 -13.70 18.20
CA MET A 206 -11.84 -12.52 18.41
C MET A 206 -11.96 -12.12 19.89
N PHE A 207 -11.13 -11.18 20.34
CA PHE A 207 -11.18 -10.71 21.73
C PHE A 207 -12.57 -10.26 22.17
N SER A 208 -13.33 -9.60 21.29
CA SER A 208 -14.61 -8.96 21.62
C SER A 208 -15.84 -9.69 21.08
N SER A 209 -15.68 -10.73 20.26
CA SER A 209 -16.78 -11.30 19.47
C SER A 209 -16.55 -12.76 19.14
N VAL A 210 -17.66 -13.50 19.01
CA VAL A 210 -17.65 -14.94 18.76
C VAL A 210 -18.71 -15.28 17.73
N ILE A 211 -18.34 -16.08 16.73
CA ILE A 211 -19.28 -16.76 15.83
C ILE A 211 -19.27 -18.24 16.17
N LYS A 212 -20.45 -18.82 16.37
CA LYS A 212 -20.63 -20.23 16.68
C LYS A 212 -21.44 -20.90 15.57
N CYS A 213 -20.92 -21.99 15.03
CA CYS A 213 -21.65 -22.86 14.11
C CYS A 213 -21.83 -24.24 14.76
N THR A 214 -22.99 -24.87 14.56
CA THR A 214 -23.37 -26.09 15.27
C THR A 214 -24.00 -27.11 14.33
N SER A 215 -23.51 -28.34 14.36
CA SER A 215 -24.22 -29.52 13.86
C SER A 215 -24.79 -30.28 15.06
N SER A 216 -26.11 -30.46 15.11
CA SER A 216 -26.81 -31.08 16.25
C SER A 216 -27.40 -32.45 15.90
N PHE A 217 -27.38 -33.36 16.86
CA PHE A 217 -27.86 -34.73 16.69
C PHE A 217 -28.83 -35.07 17.82
N ASN A 218 -30.09 -35.35 17.47
CA ASN A 218 -31.16 -35.57 18.44
C ASN A 218 -31.33 -37.04 18.85
N THR A 219 -30.74 -37.97 18.09
CA THR A 219 -30.94 -39.42 18.25
C THR A 219 -29.60 -40.14 18.27
N THR A 220 -29.56 -41.28 18.96
CA THR A 220 -28.36 -42.12 19.01
C THR A 220 -28.17 -42.84 17.67
N SER A 221 -26.95 -42.85 17.12
CA SER A 221 -26.63 -43.69 15.97
C SER A 221 -26.20 -45.09 16.43
N THR A 222 -26.78 -46.12 15.81
CA THR A 222 -26.35 -47.53 16.03
C THR A 222 -25.15 -47.91 15.18
N LYS A 223 -24.87 -47.13 14.13
CA LYS A 223 -23.72 -47.25 13.22
C LYS A 223 -22.69 -46.17 13.50
N SER A 224 -21.43 -46.46 13.20
CA SER A 224 -20.35 -45.47 13.19
C SER A 224 -20.54 -44.53 12.01
N LEU A 225 -20.57 -43.22 12.27
CA LEU A 225 -20.79 -42.20 11.27
C LEU A 225 -19.76 -41.07 11.44
N PRO A 226 -19.26 -40.49 10.34
CA PRO A 226 -18.54 -39.23 10.42
C PRO A 226 -19.50 -38.10 10.82
N VAL A 227 -18.96 -37.09 11.47
CA VAL A 227 -19.68 -35.86 11.81
C VAL A 227 -18.90 -34.67 11.30
N SER A 228 -19.58 -33.73 10.66
CA SER A 228 -18.97 -32.53 10.10
C SER A 228 -19.69 -31.28 10.54
N VAL A 229 -18.96 -30.17 10.56
CA VAL A 229 -19.52 -28.83 10.71
C VAL A 229 -18.83 -27.91 9.70
N LEU A 230 -19.64 -27.09 9.02
CA LEU A 230 -19.17 -25.98 8.20
C LEU A 230 -19.46 -24.70 8.97
N CYS A 231 -18.45 -23.85 9.14
CA CYS A 231 -18.59 -22.57 9.80
C CYS A 231 -18.03 -21.44 8.95
N THR A 232 -18.92 -20.56 8.51
CA THR A 232 -18.60 -19.39 7.70
C THR A 232 -19.06 -18.13 8.39
N GLY A 233 -18.33 -17.04 8.23
CA GLY A 233 -18.72 -15.76 8.78
C GLY A 233 -17.74 -14.66 8.40
N SER A 234 -18.01 -13.47 8.91
CA SER A 234 -17.13 -12.33 8.71
C SER A 234 -16.99 -11.54 10.00
N PHE A 235 -15.81 -10.95 10.19
CA PHE A 235 -15.55 -9.98 11.23
C PHE A 235 -14.95 -8.71 10.64
N ALA A 236 -15.35 -7.56 11.17
CA ALA A 236 -14.54 -6.35 11.04
C ALA A 236 -13.41 -6.45 12.07
N MET A 237 -12.17 -6.43 11.60
CA MET A 237 -10.97 -6.55 12.44
C MET A 237 -10.12 -5.29 12.30
N ASN A 238 -9.51 -4.87 13.40
CA ASN A 238 -8.44 -3.87 13.38
C ASN A 238 -7.08 -4.51 13.06
N THR A 239 -6.13 -3.72 12.58
CA THR A 239 -4.74 -4.16 12.42
C THR A 239 -4.22 -4.82 13.70
N ASN A 240 -3.57 -5.97 13.56
CA ASN A 240 -3.02 -6.83 14.62
C ASN A 240 -4.05 -7.52 15.53
N GLU A 241 -5.35 -7.43 15.25
CA GLU A 241 -6.32 -8.28 15.94
C GLU A 241 -6.17 -9.74 15.52
N VAL A 242 -6.40 -10.63 16.48
CA VAL A 242 -6.26 -12.08 16.30
C VAL A 242 -7.62 -12.75 16.17
N LEU A 243 -7.74 -13.62 15.18
CA LEU A 243 -8.86 -14.51 14.95
C LEU A 243 -8.39 -15.97 15.08
N LYS A 244 -9.10 -16.77 15.86
CA LYS A 244 -8.75 -18.18 16.10
C LYS A 244 -9.99 -19.07 16.14
N ALA A 245 -9.84 -20.30 15.63
CA ALA A 245 -10.87 -21.31 15.66
C ALA A 245 -10.67 -22.32 16.82
N SER A 246 -11.76 -22.74 17.45
CA SER A 246 -11.80 -23.81 18.43
C SER A 246 -13.01 -24.72 18.21
N VAL A 247 -12.97 -25.92 18.79
CA VAL A 247 -14.00 -26.95 18.64
C VAL A 247 -14.50 -27.46 19.98
N LEU A 248 -15.78 -27.81 20.05
CA LEU A 248 -16.40 -28.51 21.17
C LEU A 248 -17.32 -29.60 20.63
N GLN A 249 -17.13 -30.83 21.11
CA GLN A 249 -17.96 -31.98 20.75
C GLN A 249 -18.53 -32.68 21.98
N THR A 250 -19.77 -33.18 21.88
CA THR A 250 -20.48 -33.83 22.99
C THR A 250 -20.97 -35.25 22.69
N PHE A 251 -20.22 -36.01 21.89
CA PHE A 251 -20.62 -37.34 21.38
C PHE A 251 -20.43 -38.51 22.35
N GLY A 252 -20.25 -38.25 23.65
CA GLY A 252 -20.06 -39.28 24.68
C GLY A 252 -18.67 -39.94 24.72
N GLY A 253 -17.71 -39.47 23.93
CA GLY A 253 -16.33 -39.95 23.93
C GLY A 253 -15.42 -39.03 23.12
N ASN A 254 -14.11 -39.23 23.20
CA ASN A 254 -13.15 -38.43 22.43
C ASN A 254 -13.28 -38.71 20.93
N ARG A 255 -12.95 -37.72 20.09
CA ARG A 255 -13.01 -37.84 18.63
C ARG A 255 -11.75 -37.24 18.03
N SER A 256 -11.17 -37.88 17.03
CA SER A 256 -10.06 -37.30 16.29
C SER A 256 -10.51 -36.72 14.96
N LEU A 257 -9.65 -35.96 14.29
CA LEU A 257 -9.87 -35.58 12.90
C LEU A 257 -9.98 -36.84 12.02
N LYS A 258 -10.92 -36.83 11.07
CA LYS A 258 -11.07 -37.92 10.10
C LYS A 258 -9.90 -37.91 9.12
N SER A 259 -9.20 -39.04 8.98
CA SER A 259 -8.20 -39.24 7.92
C SER A 259 -8.89 -39.15 6.54
N GLY A 260 -8.35 -38.32 5.65
CA GLY A 260 -8.99 -38.02 4.36
C GLY A 260 -10.33 -37.26 4.50
N GLY A 261 -10.64 -36.75 5.70
CA GLY A 261 -11.76 -35.84 5.91
C GLY A 261 -11.46 -34.47 5.30
N TYR A 262 -12.49 -33.78 4.83
CA TYR A 262 -12.38 -32.39 4.40
C TYR A 262 -12.25 -31.51 5.65
N ASN A 263 -11.01 -31.12 5.96
CA ASN A 263 -10.63 -30.25 7.09
C ASN A 263 -9.87 -29.04 6.56
N ASN A 264 -10.60 -28.05 6.03
CA ASN A 264 -10.02 -26.93 5.31
C ASN A 264 -10.46 -25.61 5.92
N LEU A 265 -9.52 -24.68 5.93
CA LEU A 265 -9.65 -23.30 6.37
C LEU A 265 -9.42 -22.36 5.19
N THR A 266 -10.24 -21.33 5.09
CA THR A 266 -9.98 -20.17 4.23
C THR A 266 -10.27 -18.89 4.99
N ILE A 267 -9.41 -17.89 4.85
CA ILE A 267 -9.61 -16.52 5.37
C ILE A 267 -9.28 -15.53 4.26
N ILE A 268 -10.17 -14.56 4.01
CA ILE A 268 -10.05 -13.58 2.93
C ILE A 268 -10.30 -12.18 3.49
N GLU A 269 -9.40 -11.24 3.21
CA GLU A 269 -9.62 -9.81 3.39
C GLU A 269 -10.43 -9.25 2.22
N ASN A 270 -11.58 -8.64 2.51
CA ASN A 270 -12.48 -8.06 1.51
C ASN A 270 -12.11 -6.64 1.11
#